data_AF-A0A314Z2V4-F1
#
_entry.id   AF-A0A314Z2V4-F1
#
_cell.length_a   1.000
_cell.length_b   1.000
_cell.length_c   1.000
_cell.angle_alpha   90.00
_cell.angle_beta   90.00
_cell.angle_gamma   90.00
#
_symmetry.space_group_name_H-M   'P 1'
#
loop_
_entity.id
_entity.type
_entity.pdbx_description
1 polymer ?
#
loop_
_entity_poly.entity_id
_entity_poly.type
_entity_poly.pdbx_seq_one_letter_code
_entity_poly.pdbx_strand_id
1 'polypeptide(L)'
;MEKVLVGKVLLTMMIVCVVGSASAQSASNVRATYNLYNPQNINWDLRTASVYCATWDADQPLSWRSKYGWTAFCGPVGPTGQDSCGKCLLVTNTGTGAQSDSKDCGSVQ
;
A
#
# COMPACT_ATOMS: atom_id res chain seq x y z
N MET A 1 28.04 8.00 -40.05
CA MET A 1 28.41 7.97 -38.61
C MET A 1 27.41 8.74 -37.75
N GLU A 2 26.91 9.89 -38.21
CA GLU A 2 25.89 10.72 -37.53
C GLU A 2 24.56 10.00 -37.22
N LYS A 3 24.02 9.22 -38.16
CA LYS A 3 22.76 8.46 -37.99
C LYS A 3 22.83 7.37 -36.91
N VAL A 4 24.02 6.80 -36.68
CA VAL A 4 24.24 5.74 -35.68
C VAL A 4 24.33 6.34 -34.27
N LEU A 5 24.85 7.56 -34.16
CA LEU A 5 24.93 8.31 -32.90
C LEU A 5 23.54 8.79 -32.45
N VAL A 6 22.72 9.33 -33.37
CA VAL A 6 21.33 9.75 -33.08
C VAL A 6 20.46 8.57 -32.68
N GLY A 7 20.60 7.41 -33.36
CA GLY A 7 19.86 6.19 -33.03
C GLY A 7 20.21 5.62 -31.65
N LYS A 8 21.50 5.65 -31.27
CA LYS A 8 21.93 5.23 -29.93
C LYS A 8 21.46 6.19 -28.84
N VAL A 9 21.51 7.51 -29.08
CA VAL A 9 21.06 8.54 -28.12
C VAL A 9 19.54 8.48 -27.89
N LEU A 10 18.74 8.30 -28.95
CA LEU A 10 17.29 8.11 -28.81
C LEU A 10 16.94 6.83 -28.04
N LEU A 11 17.66 5.73 -28.30
CA LEU A 11 17.43 4.46 -27.63
C LEU A 11 17.79 4.53 -26.15
N THR A 12 18.89 5.21 -25.79
CA THR A 12 19.28 5.41 -24.39
C THR A 12 18.34 6.36 -23.63
N MET A 13 17.76 7.37 -24.30
CA MET A 13 16.82 8.30 -23.66
C MET A 13 15.46 7.64 -23.35
N MET A 14 14.98 6.73 -24.21
CA MET A 14 13.76 5.96 -23.96
C MET A 14 13.88 4.98 -22.79
N ILE A 15 15.06 4.37 -22.59
CA ILE A 15 15.28 3.38 -21.51
C ILE A 15 15.25 4.03 -20.13
N VAL A 16 15.67 5.29 -20.00
CA VAL A 16 15.65 6.03 -18.72
C VAL A 16 14.23 6.41 -18.28
N CYS A 17 13.25 6.48 -19.18
CA CYS A 17 11.87 6.83 -18.85
C CYS A 17 11.05 5.68 -18.22
N VAL A 18 11.55 4.45 -18.20
CA VAL A 18 10.75 3.24 -17.84
C VAL A 18 11.07 2.69 -16.44
N VAL A 19 11.99 3.31 -15.69
CA VAL A 19 12.25 2.93 -14.29
C VAL A 19 11.31 3.65 -13.33
N GLY A 20 10.07 3.15 -13.26
CA GLY A 20 9.18 3.41 -12.12
C GLY A 20 9.81 2.85 -10.85
N SER A 21 10.50 3.70 -10.10
CA SER A 21 11.18 3.30 -8.86
C SER A 21 10.14 3.08 -7.77
N ALA A 22 9.76 1.83 -7.52
CA ALA A 22 8.98 1.47 -6.34
C ALA A 22 9.90 1.54 -5.11
N SER A 23 9.92 2.68 -4.43
CA SER A 23 10.64 2.83 -3.17
C SER A 23 9.91 2.04 -2.07
N ALA A 24 10.49 0.92 -1.64
CA ALA A 24 10.04 0.23 -0.44
C ALA A 24 10.40 1.08 0.79
N GLN A 25 9.39 1.58 1.48
CA GLN A 25 9.54 2.37 2.70
C GLN A 25 9.41 1.47 3.93
N SER A 26 10.18 1.75 4.98
CA SER A 26 10.18 0.98 6.22
C SER A 26 10.45 1.87 7.43
N ALA A 27 9.89 1.47 8.57
CA ALA A 27 10.10 2.07 9.87
C ALA A 27 10.14 0.98 10.94
N SER A 28 10.91 1.22 12.01
CA SER A 28 11.07 0.29 13.14
C SER A 28 10.67 0.97 14.44
N ASN A 29 10.33 0.18 15.47
CA ASN A 29 9.86 0.68 16.77
C ASN A 29 8.60 1.56 16.68
N VAL A 30 7.73 1.27 15.71
CA VAL A 30 6.43 1.92 15.56
C VAL A 30 5.41 1.30 16.51
N ARG A 31 4.49 2.12 17.03
CA ARG A 31 3.39 1.64 17.87
C ARG A 31 2.23 1.18 16.99
N ALA A 32 1.84 -0.09 17.14
CA ALA A 32 0.62 -0.63 16.54
C ALA A 32 -0.46 -0.80 17.61
N THR A 33 -1.66 -0.31 17.33
CA THR A 33 -2.87 -0.54 18.13
C THR A 33 -3.89 -1.32 17.29
N TYR A 34 -4.88 -1.94 17.92
CA TYR A 34 -5.93 -2.66 17.22
C TYR A 34 -7.23 -1.87 17.17
N ASN A 35 -8.00 -2.07 16.10
CA ASN A 35 -9.41 -1.70 16.03
C ASN A 35 -10.23 -2.88 15.51
N LEU A 36 -11.42 -3.10 16.07
CA LEU A 36 -12.25 -4.27 15.80
C LEU A 36 -13.24 -4.02 14.66
N TYR A 37 -12.73 -3.97 13.42
CA TYR A 37 -13.57 -3.80 12.23
C TYR A 37 -14.37 -5.05 11.84
N ASN A 38 -13.92 -6.24 12.27
CA ASN A 38 -14.55 -7.54 11.97
C ASN A 38 -14.92 -7.74 10.49
N PRO A 39 -13.96 -7.60 9.55
CA PRO A 39 -14.24 -7.58 8.11
C PRO A 39 -14.98 -8.82 7.60
N GLN A 40 -14.73 -9.99 8.19
CA GLN A 40 -15.43 -11.24 7.88
C GLN A 40 -16.95 -11.15 8.08
N ASN A 41 -17.40 -10.43 9.11
CA ASN A 41 -18.82 -10.32 9.46
C ASN A 41 -19.56 -9.32 8.56
N ILE A 42 -18.82 -8.46 7.86
CA ILE A 42 -19.35 -7.40 6.99
C ILE A 42 -19.02 -7.66 5.52
N ASN A 43 -18.71 -8.91 5.15
CA ASN A 43 -18.35 -9.28 3.78
C ASN A 43 -17.21 -8.42 3.19
N TRP A 44 -16.25 -8.04 4.04
CA TRP A 44 -15.11 -7.17 3.72
C TRP A 44 -15.56 -5.86 3.06
N ASP A 45 -16.75 -5.35 3.39
CA ASP A 45 -17.27 -4.09 2.87
C ASP A 45 -16.63 -2.90 3.60
N LEU A 46 -15.79 -2.16 2.87
CA LEU A 46 -15.11 -0.98 3.40
C LEU A 46 -16.09 0.13 3.79
N ARG A 47 -17.23 0.26 3.10
CA ARG A 47 -18.25 1.29 3.39
C ARG A 47 -18.95 0.98 4.70
N THR A 48 -19.26 -0.29 4.95
CA THR A 48 -19.88 -0.73 6.20
C THR A 48 -18.99 -0.44 7.41
N ALA A 49 -17.68 -0.64 7.28
CA ALA A 49 -16.71 -0.29 8.32
C ALA A 49 -16.38 1.22 8.41
N SER A 50 -16.92 2.05 7.50
CA SER A 50 -16.65 3.49 7.42
C SER A 50 -15.15 3.84 7.40
N VAL A 51 -14.35 3.00 6.74
CA VAL A 51 -12.90 3.24 6.64
C VAL A 51 -12.63 4.39 5.66
N TYR A 52 -11.56 5.14 5.89
CA TYR A 52 -11.24 6.33 5.08
C TYR A 52 -11.07 5.99 3.59
N CYS A 53 -10.45 4.84 3.29
CA CYS A 53 -10.21 4.42 1.91
C CYS A 53 -11.46 3.88 1.19
N ALA A 54 -12.62 3.79 1.86
CA ALA A 54 -13.86 3.36 1.22
C ALA A 54 -14.26 4.23 0.02
N THR A 55 -13.84 5.50 0.01
CA THR A 55 -14.06 6.43 -1.10
C THR A 55 -13.47 5.93 -2.42
N TRP A 56 -12.34 5.20 -2.38
CA TRP A 56 -11.59 4.78 -3.57
C TRP A 56 -11.52 3.26 -3.75
N ASP A 57 -11.47 2.49 -2.67
CA ASP A 57 -11.19 1.05 -2.71
C ASP A 57 -12.42 0.16 -2.42
N ALA A 58 -13.58 0.73 -2.08
CA ALA A 58 -14.75 -0.06 -1.72
C ALA A 58 -15.27 -0.96 -2.85
N ASP A 59 -15.11 -0.53 -4.10
CA ASP A 59 -15.63 -1.25 -5.28
C ASP A 59 -14.61 -2.27 -5.83
N GLN A 60 -13.46 -2.43 -5.17
CA GLN A 60 -12.51 -3.50 -5.50
C GLN A 60 -13.18 -4.88 -5.34
N PRO A 61 -12.77 -5.89 -6.14
CA PRO A 61 -13.37 -7.22 -6.06
C PRO A 61 -13.16 -7.83 -4.67
N LEU A 62 -14.07 -8.71 -4.25
CA LEU A 62 -13.99 -9.37 -2.93
C LEU A 62 -12.63 -10.05 -2.74
N SER A 63 -12.12 -10.72 -3.78
CA SER A 63 -10.79 -11.36 -3.76
C SER A 63 -9.64 -10.41 -3.47
N TRP A 64 -9.79 -9.11 -3.76
CA TRP A 64 -8.83 -8.08 -3.40
C TRP A 64 -9.04 -7.60 -1.96
N ARG A 65 -10.30 -7.32 -1.57
CA ARG A 65 -10.67 -6.81 -0.24
C ARG A 65 -10.41 -7.81 0.89
N SER A 66 -10.51 -9.10 0.60
CA SER A 66 -10.31 -10.19 1.57
C SER A 66 -8.92 -10.83 1.52
N LYS A 67 -8.04 -10.41 0.60
CA LYS A 67 -6.73 -11.05 0.40
C LYS A 67 -5.81 -10.98 1.61
N TYR A 68 -5.85 -9.87 2.34
CA TYR A 68 -4.97 -9.59 3.48
C TYR A 68 -5.77 -8.97 4.63
N GLY A 69 -5.16 -8.94 5.82
CA GLY A 69 -5.72 -8.22 6.96
C GLY A 69 -5.84 -6.72 6.69
N TRP A 70 -6.78 -6.08 7.38
CA TRP A 70 -6.98 -4.63 7.28
C TRP A 70 -6.18 -3.92 8.37
N THR A 71 -5.54 -2.82 8.01
CA THR A 71 -4.88 -1.94 8.96
C THR A 71 -5.18 -0.49 8.61
N ALA A 72 -4.98 0.39 9.58
CA ALA A 72 -4.94 1.82 9.33
C ALA A 72 -3.51 2.31 9.52
N PHE A 73 -2.99 3.09 8.56
CA PHE A 73 -1.63 3.56 8.58
C PHE A 73 -1.53 5.05 8.87
N CYS A 74 -0.79 5.38 9.93
CA CYS A 74 -0.38 6.74 10.30
C CYS A 74 1.10 6.77 10.72
N GLY A 75 1.92 5.90 10.12
CA GLY A 75 3.32 5.73 10.47
C GLY A 75 4.21 6.92 10.02
N PRO A 76 5.40 7.06 10.62
CA PRO A 76 6.28 8.21 10.38
C PRO A 76 6.99 8.20 9.02
N VAL A 77 7.02 7.05 8.34
CA VAL A 77 7.69 6.87 7.04
C VAL A 77 6.73 6.15 6.10
N GLY A 78 6.32 6.81 5.03
CA GLY A 78 5.34 6.28 4.09
C GLY A 78 4.41 7.37 3.58
N PRO A 79 3.69 7.12 2.48
CA PRO A 79 2.50 7.90 2.17
C PRO A 79 1.49 7.77 3.31
N THR A 80 0.66 8.78 3.50
CA THR A 80 -0.46 8.75 4.45
C THR A 80 -1.72 9.28 3.76
N GLY A 81 -2.89 9.02 4.35
CA GLY A 81 -4.16 9.47 3.79
C GLY A 81 -4.50 8.76 2.49
N GLN A 82 -4.87 9.51 1.45
CA GLN A 82 -5.32 8.90 0.19
C GLN A 82 -4.20 8.12 -0.51
N ASP A 83 -2.97 8.61 -0.44
CA ASP A 83 -1.84 7.99 -1.14
C ASP A 83 -1.41 6.67 -0.50
N SER A 84 -1.88 6.33 0.71
CA SER A 84 -1.60 5.04 1.34
C SER A 84 -2.68 3.99 1.07
N CYS A 85 -3.88 4.41 0.66
CA CYS A 85 -5.01 3.52 0.43
C CYS A 85 -4.68 2.33 -0.49
N GLY A 86 -5.01 1.12 -0.02
CA GLY A 86 -4.84 -0.13 -0.74
C GLY A 86 -3.39 -0.62 -0.85
N LYS A 87 -2.42 0.11 -0.30
CA LYS A 87 -1.01 -0.34 -0.26
C LYS A 87 -0.82 -1.42 0.79
N CYS A 88 0.16 -2.29 0.53
CA CYS A 88 0.51 -3.39 1.41
C CYS A 88 1.59 -2.98 2.42
N LEU A 89 1.49 -3.53 3.62
CA LEU A 89 2.43 -3.38 4.72
C LEU A 89 2.75 -4.75 5.29
N LEU A 90 4.04 -5.07 5.36
CA LEU A 90 4.55 -6.20 6.12
C LEU A 90 4.82 -5.73 7.55
N VAL A 91 4.03 -6.22 8.51
CA VAL A 91 4.15 -5.87 9.92
C VAL A 91 4.90 -6.98 10.64
N THR A 92 5.97 -6.63 11.35
CA THR A 92 6.73 -7.56 12.19
C THR A 92 6.60 -7.17 13.65
N ASN A 93 6.17 -8.10 14.49
CA ASN A 93 6.20 -7.94 15.94
C ASN A 93 7.65 -8.06 16.43
N THR A 94 8.21 -6.96 16.92
CA THR A 94 9.62 -6.91 17.36
C THR A 94 9.90 -7.75 18.61
N GLY A 95 8.89 -8.06 19.43
CA GLY A 95 9.04 -8.88 20.63
C GLY A 95 8.99 -10.39 20.37
N THR A 96 8.27 -10.84 19.34
CA THR A 96 8.08 -12.27 19.05
C THR A 96 8.61 -12.72 17.69
N GLY A 97 8.95 -11.80 16.80
CA GLY A 97 9.34 -12.10 15.41
C GLY A 97 8.19 -12.50 14.49
N ALA A 98 6.95 -12.54 14.98
CA ALA A 98 5.79 -12.88 14.16
C ALA A 98 5.54 -11.82 13.08
N GLN A 99 5.19 -12.28 11.87
CA GLN A 99 4.96 -11.40 10.71
C GLN A 99 3.54 -11.55 10.17
N SER A 100 3.01 -10.46 9.63
CA SER A 100 1.71 -10.46 8.95
C SER A 100 1.65 -9.41 7.86
N ASP A 101 1.09 -9.79 6.72
CA ASP A 101 0.76 -8.87 5.63
C ASP A 101 -0.60 -8.22 5.87
N SER A 102 -0.65 -6.92 5.66
CA SER A 102 -1.88 -6.14 5.79
C SER A 102 -1.98 -5.10 4.68
N LYS A 103 -3.20 -4.64 4.42
CA LYS A 103 -3.47 -3.51 3.52
C LYS A 103 -3.95 -2.31 4.32
N ASP A 104 -3.47 -1.13 3.94
CA ASP A 104 -4.01 0.11 4.48
C ASP A 104 -5.42 0.36 3.95
N CYS A 105 -6.39 0.27 4.84
CA CYS A 105 -7.78 0.61 4.59
C CYS A 105 -8.11 2.04 5.03
N GLY A 106 -7.14 2.75 5.62
CA GLY A 106 -7.25 4.12 6.08
C GLY A 106 -8.20 4.28 7.27
N SER A 107 -7.78 5.01 8.30
CA SER A 107 -8.69 5.53 9.34
C SER A 107 -8.78 7.04 9.22
N VAL A 108 -9.96 7.59 9.45
CA VAL A 108 -10.09 9.02 9.79
C VAL A 108 -9.40 9.19 11.14
N GLN A 109 -8.28 9.91 11.18
CA GLN A 109 -7.70 10.35 12.46
C GLN A 109 -8.54 11.48 13.05
#